data_AF-A0A9D5BHJ0-F1
#
_entry.id   AF-A0A9D5BHJ0-F1
#
_cell.length_a   1.000
_cell.length_b   1.000
_cell.length_c   1.000
_cell.angle_alpha   90.00
_cell.angle_beta   90.00
_cell.angle_gamma   90.00
#
_symmetry.space_group_name_H-M   'P 1'
#
loop_
_entity.id
_entity.type
_entity.pdbx_description
1 polymer ?
#
loop_
_entity_poly.entity_id
_entity_poly.type
_entity_poly.pdbx_seq_one_letter_code
_entity_poly.pdbx_strand_id
1 'polypeptide(L)'
;MITLQTKKVLDEFFKLCPDAESCMRVSREEIQEVIKTLGLQGKRSAMLQRLSCEYLSESWTHVTELHSVGKYAADAYAIFCTGKWDEVVPNDHMLNKYWDFLHTL
;
A
#
# COMPACT_ATOMS: atom_id res chain seq x y z
N MET A 1 -10.83 7.53 6.32
CA MET A 1 -9.92 8.45 7.05
C MET A 1 -8.82 7.60 7.68
N ILE A 2 -7.54 7.91 7.44
CA ILE A 2 -6.44 7.18 8.11
C ILE A 2 -6.46 7.55 9.59
N THR A 3 -6.48 6.54 10.46
CA THR A 3 -6.51 6.75 11.91
C THR A 3 -5.18 7.32 12.41
N LEU A 4 -5.20 8.05 13.53
CA LEU A 4 -3.97 8.57 14.15
C LEU A 4 -2.98 7.44 14.50
N GLN A 5 -3.50 6.28 14.90
CA GLN A 5 -2.70 5.09 15.16
C GLN A 5 -1.98 4.60 13.90
N THR A 6 -2.70 4.48 12.77
CA THR A 6 -2.10 4.06 11.50
C THR A 6 -1.04 5.04 11.02
N LYS A 7 -1.25 6.36 11.19
CA LYS A 7 -0.25 7.37 10.83
C LYS A 7 1.07 7.16 11.58
N LYS A 8 1.03 7.03 12.91
CA LYS A 8 2.23 6.80 13.73
C LYS A 8 2.96 5.52 13.32
N VAL A 9 2.21 4.43 13.07
CA VAL A 9 2.82 3.17 12.64
C VAL A 9 3.46 3.30 11.25
N LEU A 10 2.83 4.02 10.32
CA LEU A 10 3.41 4.27 9.00
C LEU A 10 4.72 5.06 9.10
N ASP A 11 4.77 6.10 9.94
CA ASP A 11 5.99 6.90 10.14
C ASP A 11 7.15 6.03 10.66
N GLU A 12 6.90 5.18 11.66
CA GLU A 12 7.93 4.25 12.17
C GLU A 12 8.27 3.15 11.16
N PHE A 13 7.28 2.65 10.42
CA PHE A 13 7.51 1.64 9.39
C PHE A 13 8.42 2.15 8.27
N PHE A 14 8.22 3.38 7.78
CA PHE A 14 9.08 3.95 6.74
C PHE A 14 10.48 4.37 7.25
N LYS A 15 10.67 4.56 8.56
CA LYS A 15 12.03 4.67 9.13
C LYS A 15 12.76 3.33 9.10
N LEU A 16 12.06 2.23 9.38
CA LEU A 16 12.62 0.88 9.36
C LEU A 16 12.82 0.35 7.92
N CYS A 17 11.84 0.58 7.06
CA CYS A 17 11.79 0.12 5.68
C CYS A 17 11.58 1.32 4.74
N PRO A 18 12.62 2.13 4.46
CA PRO A 18 12.48 3.34 3.62
C PRO A 18 12.14 3.04 2.16
N ASP A 19 12.46 1.82 1.69
CA ASP A 19 12.20 1.34 0.35
C ASP A 19 11.88 -0.16 0.34
N ALA A 20 11.46 -0.66 -0.83
CA ALA A 20 11.09 -2.06 -1.03
C ALA A 20 12.28 -3.01 -0.77
N GLU A 21 13.49 -2.62 -1.15
CA GLU A 21 14.68 -3.44 -1.00
C GLU A 21 15.03 -3.64 0.48
N SER A 22 14.94 -2.57 1.27
CA SER A 22 15.10 -2.60 2.71
C SER A 22 14.00 -3.43 3.38
N CYS A 23 12.75 -3.32 2.92
CA CYS A 23 11.65 -4.14 3.43
C CYS A 23 11.90 -5.64 3.26
N MET A 24 12.54 -6.06 2.16
CA MET A 24 12.93 -7.46 1.93
C MET A 24 14.03 -7.95 2.88
N ARG A 25 14.94 -7.06 3.31
CA ARG A 25 16.10 -7.40 4.14
C ARG A 25 15.81 -7.39 5.64
N VAL A 26 14.96 -6.48 6.10
CA VAL A 26 14.58 -6.37 7.51
C VAL A 26 13.88 -7.65 7.97
N SER A 27 14.15 -8.11 9.20
CA SER A 27 13.54 -9.33 9.72
C SER A 27 12.02 -9.19 9.85
N ARG A 28 11.29 -10.32 9.75
CA ARG A 28 9.84 -10.31 9.91
C ARG A 28 9.45 -9.91 11.33
N GLU A 29 10.27 -10.26 12.31
CA GLU A 29 10.08 -9.97 13.73
C GLU A 29 10.13 -8.45 13.98
N GLU A 30 11.09 -7.75 13.38
CA GLU A 30 11.17 -6.28 13.48
C GLU A 30 9.97 -5.59 12.83
N ILE A 31 9.56 -6.04 11.63
CA ILE A 31 8.36 -5.51 10.97
C ILE A 31 7.12 -5.77 11.83
N GLN A 32 6.99 -6.97 12.38
CA GLN A 32 5.86 -7.35 13.24
C GLN A 32 5.77 -6.47 14.49
N GLU A 33 6.91 -6.14 15.10
CA GLU A 33 6.96 -5.29 16.29
C GLU A 33 6.47 -3.86 15.97
N VAL A 34 6.90 -3.29 14.85
CA VAL A 34 6.43 -1.96 14.41
C VAL A 34 4.93 -1.95 14.15
N ILE A 35 4.40 -2.97 13.47
CA ILE A 35 2.98 -3.02 13.08
C ILE A 35 2.07 -3.70 14.11
N LYS A 36 2.60 -4.11 15.26
CA LYS A 36 1.91 -4.97 16.25
C LYS A 36 0.52 -4.48 16.64
N THR A 37 0.35 -3.16 16.73
CA THR A 37 -0.90 -2.54 17.17
C THR A 37 -1.99 -2.56 16.11
N LEU A 38 -1.65 -2.81 14.83
CA LEU A 38 -2.60 -2.84 13.72
C LEU A 38 -3.26 -4.22 13.52
N GLY A 39 -2.82 -5.23 14.27
CA GLY A 39 -3.29 -6.61 14.17
C GLY A 39 -2.83 -7.35 12.92
N LEU A 40 -2.96 -8.68 12.92
CA LEU A 40 -2.56 -9.57 11.83
C LEU A 40 -1.08 -9.42 11.42
N GLN A 41 -0.22 -9.01 12.34
CA GLN A 41 1.18 -8.63 12.09
C GLN A 41 1.99 -9.75 11.42
N GLY A 42 1.79 -11.01 11.83
CA GLY A 42 2.47 -12.16 11.21
C GLY A 42 2.12 -12.30 9.72
N LYS A 43 0.83 -12.16 9.39
CA LYS A 43 0.37 -12.22 7.99
C LYS A 43 0.83 -10.99 7.20
N ARG A 44 0.68 -9.78 7.78
CA ARG A 44 1.00 -8.52 7.12
C ARG A 44 2.50 -8.35 6.85
N SER A 45 3.37 -8.74 7.79
CA SER A 45 4.83 -8.70 7.58
C SER A 45 5.26 -9.58 6.40
N ALA A 46 4.73 -10.80 6.30
CA ALA A 46 4.99 -11.68 5.17
C ALA A 46 4.45 -11.11 3.84
N MET A 47 3.25 -10.52 3.86
CA MET A 47 2.65 -9.88 2.68
C MET A 47 3.47 -8.66 2.21
N LEU A 48 3.95 -7.83 3.14
CA LEU A 48 4.77 -6.65 2.84
C LEU A 48 6.09 -7.02 2.16
N GLN A 49 6.80 -8.03 2.69
CA GLN A 49 8.05 -8.51 2.08
C GLN A 49 7.81 -9.11 0.70
N ARG A 50 6.75 -9.91 0.55
CA ARG A 50 6.41 -10.52 -0.75
C ARG A 50 6.04 -9.45 -1.79
N LEU A 51 5.19 -8.49 -1.41
CA LEU A 51 4.84 -7.36 -2.26
C LEU A 51 6.11 -6.58 -2.67
N SER A 52 7.02 -6.32 -1.73
CA SER A 52 8.26 -5.58 -2.02
C SER A 52 9.15 -6.32 -3.01
N CYS A 53 9.26 -7.64 -2.89
CA CYS A 53 10.00 -8.50 -3.81
C CYS A 53 9.38 -8.50 -5.21
N GLU A 54 8.06 -8.71 -5.31
CA GLU A 54 7.35 -8.71 -6.59
C GLU A 54 7.31 -7.30 -7.22
N TYR A 55 7.27 -6.23 -6.41
CA TYR A 55 7.28 -4.85 -6.92
C TYR A 55 8.60 -4.52 -7.60
N LEU A 56 9.72 -5.00 -7.06
CA LEU A 56 11.05 -4.84 -7.66
C LEU A 56 11.35 -5.83 -8.78
N SER A 57 10.51 -6.84 -9.00
CA SER A 57 10.68 -7.72 -10.16
C SER A 57 10.18 -7.03 -11.42
N GLU A 58 10.86 -7.25 -12.54
CA GLU A 58 10.47 -6.68 -13.84
C GLU A 58 9.34 -7.46 -14.53
N SER A 59 8.66 -8.35 -13.79
CA SER A 59 7.76 -9.37 -14.34
C SER A 59 6.28 -8.99 -14.35
N TRP A 60 5.91 -7.83 -13.79
CA TRP A 60 4.51 -7.39 -13.70
C TRP A 60 4.27 -6.21 -14.64
N THR A 61 3.06 -6.13 -15.20
CA THR A 61 2.64 -5.00 -16.05
C THR A 61 1.56 -4.17 -15.35
N HIS A 62 0.64 -4.83 -14.65
CA HIS A 62 -0.44 -4.22 -13.90
C HIS A 62 -0.24 -4.43 -12.40
N VAL A 63 -0.45 -3.36 -11.61
CA VAL A 63 -0.27 -3.40 -10.16
C VAL A 63 -1.13 -4.46 -9.47
N THR A 64 -2.25 -4.87 -10.08
CA THR A 64 -3.14 -5.94 -9.60
C THR A 64 -2.51 -7.33 -9.63
N GLU A 65 -1.42 -7.52 -10.39
CA GLU A 65 -0.66 -8.76 -10.41
C GLU A 65 0.17 -8.95 -9.13
N LEU A 66 0.45 -7.85 -8.42
CA LEU A 66 1.25 -7.86 -7.21
C LEU A 66 0.46 -8.41 -6.02
N HIS A 67 1.15 -9.18 -5.20
CA HIS A 67 0.57 -9.82 -4.02
C HIS A 67 -0.08 -8.78 -3.09
N SER A 68 -1.32 -9.05 -2.69
CA SER A 68 -2.11 -8.21 -1.76
C SER A 68 -2.62 -6.89 -2.35
N VAL A 69 -2.40 -6.61 -3.62
CA VAL A 69 -3.00 -5.45 -4.30
C VAL A 69 -4.42 -5.81 -4.75
N GLY A 70 -5.41 -5.40 -3.96
CA GLY A 70 -6.83 -5.48 -4.32
C GLY A 70 -7.33 -4.22 -5.04
N LYS A 71 -8.63 -4.21 -5.37
CA LYS A 71 -9.28 -3.10 -6.11
C LYS A 71 -8.97 -1.73 -5.54
N TYR A 72 -9.06 -1.56 -4.21
CA TYR A 72 -8.77 -0.29 -3.56
C TYR A 72 -7.36 0.25 -3.89
N ALA A 73 -6.34 -0.59 -3.77
CA ALA A 73 -4.96 -0.19 -4.02
C ALA A 73 -4.71 0.04 -5.52
N ALA A 74 -5.34 -0.76 -6.39
CA ALA A 74 -5.27 -0.57 -7.84
C ALA A 74 -5.92 0.73 -8.30
N ASP A 75 -7.12 1.07 -7.79
CA ASP A 75 -7.79 2.33 -8.08
C ASP A 75 -6.96 3.52 -7.56
N ALA A 76 -6.41 3.42 -6.35
CA ALA A 76 -5.55 4.45 -5.79
C ALA A 76 -4.28 4.65 -6.63
N TYR A 77 -3.67 3.56 -7.11
CA TYR A 77 -2.52 3.63 -8.00
C TYR A 77 -2.86 4.29 -9.34
N ALA A 78 -4.00 3.96 -9.94
CA ALA A 78 -4.48 4.59 -11.17
C ALA A 78 -4.69 6.10 -10.98
N ILE A 79 -5.33 6.50 -9.88
CA ILE A 79 -5.63 7.91 -9.58
C ILE A 79 -4.35 8.70 -9.28
N PHE A 80 -3.51 8.21 -8.37
CA PHE A 80 -2.42 9.01 -7.80
C PHE A 80 -1.04 8.77 -8.41
N CYS A 81 -0.78 7.59 -8.98
CA CYS A 81 0.55 7.25 -9.51
C CYS A 81 0.63 7.36 -11.04
N THR A 82 -0.43 6.99 -11.77
CA THR A 82 -0.43 7.03 -13.24
C THR A 82 -1.26 8.16 -13.83
N GLY A 83 -2.13 8.79 -13.05
CA GLY A 83 -3.02 9.87 -13.49
C GLY A 83 -4.20 9.40 -14.33
N LYS A 84 -4.44 8.08 -14.45
CA LYS A 84 -5.55 7.45 -15.18
C LYS A 84 -6.82 7.38 -14.33
N TRP A 85 -7.16 8.48 -13.67
CA TRP A 85 -8.27 8.53 -12.70
C TRP A 85 -9.65 8.37 -13.37
N ASP A 86 -9.76 8.73 -14.64
CA ASP A 86 -10.94 8.62 -15.50
C ASP A 86 -11.15 7.20 -16.06
N GLU A 87 -10.16 6.32 -15.94
CA GLU A 87 -10.24 4.90 -16.33
C GLU A 87 -10.74 3.99 -15.20
N VAL A 88 -11.03 4.53 -14.01
CA VAL A 88 -11.45 3.76 -12.83
C VAL A 88 -12.71 4.31 -12.17
N VAL A 89 -13.47 3.42 -11.52
CA VAL A 89 -14.59 3.79 -10.64
C VAL A 89 -14.32 3.20 -9.26
N PRO A 90 -13.90 4.00 -8.28
CA PRO A 90 -13.58 3.51 -6.95
C PRO A 90 -14.84 3.07 -6.17
N ASN A 91 -14.64 2.13 -5.24
CA ASN A 91 -15.67 1.69 -4.29
C ASN A 91 -15.39 2.18 -2.87
N ASP A 92 -14.21 2.73 -2.61
CA ASP A 92 -13.81 3.17 -1.28
C ASP A 92 -14.37 4.56 -0.98
N HIS A 93 -14.95 4.72 0.22
CA HIS A 93 -15.62 5.95 0.61
C HIS A 93 -14.71 7.19 0.57
N MET A 94 -13.43 7.07 0.92
CA MET A 94 -12.52 8.21 0.89
C MET A 94 -11.97 8.45 -0.51
N LEU A 95 -11.71 7.38 -1.26
CA LEU A 95 -11.24 7.48 -2.62
C LEU A 95 -12.31 8.13 -3.52
N ASN A 96 -13.58 7.77 -3.32
CA ASN A 96 -14.73 8.38 -4.01
C ASN A 96 -14.78 9.90 -3.77
N LYS A 97 -14.55 10.39 -2.55
CA LYS A 97 -14.52 11.83 -2.29
C LYS A 97 -13.48 12.57 -3.13
N TYR A 98 -12.30 11.99 -3.32
CA TYR A 98 -11.27 12.60 -4.15
C TYR A 98 -11.60 12.47 -5.63
N TRP A 99 -12.09 11.31 -6.05
CA TRP A 99 -12.53 11.05 -7.41
C TRP A 99 -13.68 11.98 -7.85
N ASP A 100 -14.67 12.21 -6.99
CA ASP A 100 -15.76 13.18 -7.21
C ASP A 100 -15.21 14.59 -7.35
N PHE A 101 -14.21 14.97 -6.54
CA PHE A 101 -13.53 16.26 -6.67
C PHE A 101 -12.83 16.42 -8.03
N LEU A 102 -12.16 15.38 -8.55
CA LEU A 102 -11.53 15.43 -9.87
C LEU A 102 -12.54 15.70 -11.01
N HIS A 103 -13.80 15.25 -10.86
CA HIS A 103 -14.87 15.56 -11.83
C HIS A 103 -15.37 17.00 -11.76
N THR A 104 -14.94 17.79 -10.78
CA THR A 104 -15.28 19.21 -10.65
C THR A 104 -14.22 20.15 -11.20
N LEU A 105 -13.04 19.61 -11.57
CA LEU A 105 -11.96 20.35 -12.21
C LEU A 105 -12.23 20.54 -13.71
#